data_AF-A0A3C1E1M9-F1
#
_entry.id   AF-A0A3C1E1M9-F1
#
_cell.length_a   1.000
_cell.length_b   1.000
_cell.length_c   1.000
_cell.angle_alpha   90.00
_cell.angle_beta   90.00
_cell.angle_gamma   90.00
#
_symmetry.space_group_name_H-M   'P 1'
#
loop_
_entity.id
_entity.type
_entity.pdbx_description
1 polymer ?
#
loop_
_entity_poly.entity_id
_entity_poly.type
_entity_poly.pdbx_seq_one_letter_code
_entity_poly.pdbx_strand_id
1 'polypeptide(L)'
;MTQHTVELTYTDKGFHPDSESVRIEAGDLVTWVCRDASTPPFEVVGVHDFFRSSRLVNESGYAHAFGTPGDYEWVDVYGSGIGGVVHVRQPEIADRESLAAWQKQLATGSIVMIGAERAEPAKIEIVTGQTVYFAVTKGPGISITDRRIAEVTGDVFANRHSRPGPGTRAAAD
;
A
#
# COMPACT_ATOMS: atom_id res chain seq x y z
N MET A 1 9.15 21.67 0.15
CA MET A 1 9.08 20.20 0.08
C MET A 1 10.49 19.67 0.05
N THR A 2 10.97 19.23 1.20
CA THR A 2 12.26 18.55 1.35
C THR A 2 12.02 17.05 1.38
N GLN A 3 12.92 16.27 0.78
CA GLN A 3 12.89 14.81 0.90
C GLN A 3 13.88 14.38 1.99
N HIS A 4 13.41 13.59 2.93
CA HIS A 4 14.19 12.92 3.96
C HIS A 4 14.29 11.43 3.64
N THR A 5 15.47 10.84 3.80
CA THR A 5 15.66 9.39 3.68
C THR A 5 16.11 8.85 5.02
N VAL A 6 15.41 7.83 5.52
CA VAL A 6 15.74 7.10 6.74
C VAL A 6 16.15 5.69 6.33
N GLU A 7 17.42 5.39 6.47
CA GLU A 7 17.93 4.05 6.20
C GLU A 7 17.68 3.14 7.41
N LEU A 8 17.12 1.97 7.16
CA LEU A 8 16.77 0.99 8.16
C LEU A 8 17.69 -0.23 8.01
N THR A 9 18.27 -0.68 9.12
CA THR A 9 18.97 -1.96 9.22
C THR A 9 18.13 -2.96 10.01
N TYR A 10 17.95 -4.17 9.48
CA TYR A 10 17.30 -5.26 10.19
C TYR A 10 18.33 -6.15 10.88
N THR A 11 18.18 -6.35 12.18
CA THR A 11 19.02 -7.23 12.99
C THR A 11 18.16 -8.21 13.78
N ASP A 12 18.78 -9.07 14.60
CA ASP A 12 18.09 -9.93 15.57
C ASP A 12 17.21 -9.16 16.56
N LYS A 13 17.48 -7.86 16.77
CA LYS A 13 16.72 -6.96 17.65
C LYS A 13 15.64 -6.16 16.92
N GLY A 14 15.46 -6.37 15.61
CA GLY A 14 14.46 -5.70 14.78
C GLY A 14 15.03 -4.60 13.88
N PHE A 15 14.17 -3.64 13.51
CA PHE A 15 14.52 -2.53 12.63
C PHE A 15 15.17 -1.39 13.40
N HIS A 16 16.31 -0.91 12.91
CA HIS A 16 17.05 0.20 13.48
C HIS A 16 17.27 1.29 12.43
N PRO A 17 16.78 2.52 12.65
CA PRO A 17 17.08 3.63 11.76
C PRO A 17 18.52 4.10 11.93
N ASP A 18 19.10 4.62 10.84
CA ASP A 18 20.42 5.26 10.80
C ASP A 18 20.48 6.58 11.58
N SER A 19 19.31 7.18 11.84
CA SER A 19 19.13 8.41 12.60
C SER A 19 18.12 8.21 13.73
N GLU A 20 18.46 8.64 14.94
CA GLU A 20 17.56 8.56 16.12
C GLU A 20 16.31 9.44 15.95
N SER A 21 16.46 10.59 15.27
CA SER A 21 15.34 11.48 14.99
C SER A 21 15.54 12.25 13.69
N VAL A 22 14.43 12.57 13.02
CA VAL A 22 14.39 13.42 11.83
C VAL A 22 13.30 14.46 12.05
N ARG A 23 13.64 15.75 11.88
CA ARG A 23 12.67 16.83 11.92
C ARG A 23 12.10 17.03 10.53
N ILE A 24 10.77 16.95 10.42
CA ILE A 24 10.03 17.11 9.17
C ILE A 24 9.02 18.25 9.29
N GLU A 25 8.71 18.88 8.16
CA GLU A 25 7.64 19.86 8.06
C GLU A 25 6.44 19.31 7.30
N ALA A 26 5.28 19.94 7.45
CA ALA A 26 4.10 19.57 6.68
C ALA A 26 4.38 19.73 5.17
N GLY A 27 4.13 18.66 4.41
CA GLY A 27 4.43 18.62 2.98
C GLY A 27 5.85 18.16 2.63
N ASP A 28 6.66 17.76 3.61
CA ASP A 28 7.89 17.01 3.33
C ASP A 28 7.59 15.56 2.94
N LEU A 29 8.49 14.97 2.16
CA LEU A 29 8.48 13.55 1.83
C LEU A 29 9.48 12.82 2.72
N VAL A 30 9.07 11.72 3.34
CA VAL A 30 9.98 10.83 4.07
C VAL A 30 10.00 9.47 3.39
N THR A 31 11.19 8.98 3.07
CA THR A 31 11.43 7.66 2.48
C THR A 31 12.11 6.78 3.51
N TRP A 32 11.47 5.68 3.90
CA TRP A 32 12.09 4.63 4.72
C TRP A 32 12.59 3.52 3.81
N VAL A 33 13.87 3.15 3.91
CA VAL A 33 14.49 2.19 3.00
C VAL A 33 15.34 1.18 3.76
N CYS A 34 15.19 -0.11 3.42
CA CYS A 34 16.17 -1.14 3.73
C CYS A 34 16.88 -1.55 2.45
N ARG A 35 18.22 -1.54 2.43
CA ARG A 35 19.00 -1.94 1.25
C ARG A 35 19.27 -3.44 1.16
N ASP A 36 19.13 -4.15 2.28
CA ASP A 36 19.35 -5.59 2.33
C ASP A 36 18.17 -6.33 1.70
N ALA A 37 18.45 -7.14 0.68
CA ALA A 37 17.45 -7.93 -0.04
C ALA A 37 16.79 -9.02 0.83
N SER A 38 17.40 -9.38 1.95
CA SER A 38 16.87 -10.35 2.93
C SER A 38 15.98 -9.70 4.00
N THR A 39 15.83 -8.38 3.98
CA THR A 39 14.99 -7.65 4.93
C THR A 39 13.54 -8.16 4.86
N PRO A 40 12.94 -8.55 6.00
CA PRO A 40 11.53 -8.91 6.03
C PRO A 40 10.64 -7.67 5.76
N PRO A 41 9.37 -7.88 5.39
CA PRO A 41 8.41 -6.78 5.30
C PRO A 41 8.29 -6.00 6.62
N PHE A 42 8.11 -4.69 6.53
CA PHE A 42 7.91 -3.81 7.69
C PHE A 42 6.77 -2.83 7.49
N GLU A 43 6.27 -2.28 8.60
CA GLU A 43 5.34 -1.15 8.61
C GLU A 43 5.93 0.03 9.39
N VAL A 44 5.61 1.25 8.96
CA VAL A 44 5.81 2.47 9.73
C VAL A 44 4.54 2.75 10.52
N VAL A 45 4.69 2.89 11.84
CA VAL A 45 3.60 3.14 12.79
C VAL A 45 3.88 4.44 13.55
N GLY A 46 2.90 5.34 13.55
CA GLY A 46 2.94 6.55 14.36
C GLY A 46 2.68 6.25 15.84
N VAL A 47 3.20 7.09 16.73
CA VAL A 47 2.92 7.01 18.16
C VAL A 47 1.41 7.08 18.40
N HIS A 48 0.84 6.24 19.27
CA HIS A 48 -0.62 6.13 19.48
C HIS A 48 -1.43 5.68 18.26
N ASP A 49 -0.81 4.99 17.29
CA ASP A 49 -1.49 4.41 16.12
C ASP A 49 -2.26 5.42 15.24
N PHE A 50 -1.93 6.73 15.29
CA PHE A 50 -2.59 7.71 14.42
C PHE A 50 -2.33 7.46 12.92
N PHE A 51 -1.23 6.77 12.61
CA PHE A 51 -0.81 6.40 11.26
C PHE A 51 -0.23 4.98 11.28
N ARG A 52 -0.59 4.17 10.28
CA ARG A 52 0.04 2.87 10.01
C ARG A 52 0.13 2.65 8.51
N SER A 53 1.33 2.43 7.99
CA SER A 53 1.52 2.19 6.55
C SER A 53 0.80 0.93 6.04
N SER A 54 0.49 -0.04 6.91
CA SER A 54 -0.28 -1.23 6.54
C SER A 54 -1.79 -1.02 6.52
N ARG A 55 -2.29 0.11 7.07
CA ARG A 55 -3.72 0.38 7.26
C ARG A 55 -4.04 1.81 6.84
N LEU A 56 -4.47 1.94 5.60
CA LEU A 56 -4.79 3.21 4.95
C LEU A 56 -6.16 3.71 5.42
N VAL A 57 -6.19 4.83 6.11
CA VAL A 57 -7.41 5.49 6.60
C VAL A 57 -7.84 6.62 5.65
N ASN A 58 -8.82 7.43 6.03
CA ASN A 58 -9.28 8.56 5.22
C ASN A 58 -8.12 9.43 4.72
N GLU A 59 -8.21 9.85 3.46
CA GLU A 59 -7.25 10.75 2.81
C GLU A 59 -5.82 10.18 2.73
N SER A 60 -5.70 8.85 2.79
CA SER A 60 -4.44 8.14 2.59
C SER A 60 -4.30 7.66 1.14
N GLY A 61 -3.06 7.58 0.67
CA GLY A 61 -2.74 7.06 -0.65
C GLY A 61 -1.61 6.02 -0.60
N TYR A 62 -1.68 5.05 -1.49
CA TYR A 62 -0.65 4.02 -1.67
C TYR A 62 -0.35 3.85 -3.15
N ALA A 63 0.93 3.83 -3.52
CA ALA A 63 1.38 3.62 -4.88
C ALA A 63 2.11 2.28 -4.98
N HIS A 64 1.81 1.49 -6.00
CA HIS A 64 2.51 0.26 -6.30
C HIS A 64 2.86 0.15 -7.78
N ALA A 65 4.13 -0.11 -8.08
CA ALA A 65 4.61 -0.37 -9.43
C ALA A 65 4.64 -1.88 -9.70
N PHE A 66 3.99 -2.32 -10.78
CA PHE A 66 3.88 -3.74 -11.10
C PHE A 66 4.95 -4.15 -12.10
N GLY A 67 5.95 -4.90 -11.63
CA GLY A 67 7.11 -5.31 -12.45
C GLY A 67 6.93 -6.62 -13.22
N THR A 68 5.82 -7.33 -13.06
CA THR A 68 5.61 -8.64 -13.69
C THR A 68 4.17 -8.75 -14.25
N PRO A 69 3.98 -9.31 -15.46
CA PRO A 69 2.64 -9.58 -15.98
C PRO A 69 1.89 -10.60 -15.14
N GLY A 70 0.57 -10.45 -15.06
CA GLY A 70 -0.31 -11.36 -14.33
C GLY A 70 -1.57 -10.69 -13.82
N ASP A 71 -2.44 -11.48 -13.21
CA ASP A 71 -3.64 -11.00 -12.55
C ASP A 71 -3.37 -10.94 -11.04
N TYR A 72 -3.48 -9.74 -10.47
CA TYR A 72 -3.22 -9.45 -9.06
C TYR A 72 -4.54 -9.11 -8.39
N GLU A 73 -5.18 -10.11 -7.79
CA GLU A 73 -6.34 -9.89 -6.95
C GLU A 73 -5.90 -9.39 -5.58
N TRP A 74 -6.45 -8.26 -5.15
CA TRP A 74 -6.17 -7.66 -3.86
C TRP A 74 -7.43 -7.61 -3.00
N VAL A 75 -7.23 -7.73 -1.69
CA VAL A 75 -8.29 -7.72 -0.68
C VAL A 75 -7.86 -6.89 0.53
N ASP A 76 -8.85 -6.35 1.23
CA ASP A 76 -8.67 -5.82 2.57
C ASP A 76 -8.67 -6.95 3.61
N VAL A 77 -7.56 -7.13 4.30
CA VAL A 77 -7.42 -8.15 5.36
C VAL A 77 -8.06 -7.74 6.69
N TYR A 78 -8.51 -6.49 6.82
CA TYR A 78 -9.23 -6.01 8.01
C TYR A 78 -10.74 -6.25 7.95
N GLY A 79 -11.22 -6.99 6.95
CA GLY A 79 -12.59 -7.51 6.92
C GLY A 79 -13.65 -6.52 6.47
N SER A 80 -13.30 -5.49 5.68
CA SER A 80 -14.31 -4.69 4.98
C SER A 80 -14.96 -5.43 3.82
N GLY A 81 -14.31 -6.47 3.29
CA GLY A 81 -14.73 -7.17 2.07
C GLY A 81 -14.42 -6.38 0.78
N ILE A 82 -13.81 -5.20 0.89
CA ILE A 82 -13.36 -4.41 -0.26
C ILE A 82 -12.16 -5.10 -0.90
N GLY A 83 -12.14 -5.10 -2.23
CA GLY A 83 -11.07 -5.69 -3.03
C GLY A 83 -11.20 -5.31 -4.50
N GLY A 84 -10.32 -5.87 -5.31
CA GLY A 84 -10.31 -5.65 -6.74
C GLY A 84 -9.24 -6.46 -7.46
N VAL A 85 -9.09 -6.23 -8.76
CA VAL A 85 -8.09 -6.93 -9.58
C VAL A 85 -7.30 -5.94 -10.43
N VAL A 86 -5.98 -6.07 -10.41
CA VAL A 86 -5.07 -5.40 -11.34
C VAL A 86 -4.61 -6.42 -12.37
N HIS A 87 -5.01 -6.24 -13.62
CA HIS A 87 -4.54 -7.01 -14.76
C HIS A 87 -3.29 -6.35 -15.33
N VAL A 88 -2.13 -6.99 -15.20
CA VAL A 88 -0.85 -6.49 -15.70
C VAL A 88 -0.52 -7.23 -16.99
N ARG A 89 -0.48 -6.49 -18.09
CA ARG A 89 -0.18 -7.05 -19.41
C ARG A 89 1.27 -6.76 -19.81
N GLN A 90 1.84 -7.69 -20.56
CA GLN A 90 3.12 -7.47 -21.22
C GLN A 90 2.85 -6.66 -22.50
N PRO A 91 3.46 -5.49 -22.70
CA PRO A 91 3.36 -4.78 -23.97
C PRO A 91 4.07 -5.57 -25.07
N GLU A 92 3.44 -5.62 -26.25
CA GLU A 92 4.08 -6.10 -27.47
C GLU A 92 4.79 -4.91 -28.15
N ILE A 93 6.12 -4.98 -28.24
CA ILE A 93 6.95 -3.92 -28.84
C ILE A 93 7.61 -4.50 -30.08
N ALA A 94 7.03 -4.21 -31.25
CA ALA A 94 7.52 -4.69 -32.54
C ALA A 94 8.31 -3.63 -33.31
N ASP A 95 8.05 -2.36 -33.04
CA ASP A 95 8.57 -1.22 -33.78
C ASP A 95 8.61 0.06 -32.91
N ARG A 96 9.01 1.18 -33.52
CA ARG A 96 9.10 2.47 -32.82
C ARG A 96 7.73 3.05 -32.45
N GLU A 97 6.69 2.74 -33.22
CA GLU A 97 5.34 3.25 -32.96
C GLU A 97 4.74 2.57 -31.73
N SER A 98 4.82 1.23 -31.67
CA SER A 98 4.43 0.43 -30.51
C SER A 98 5.25 0.77 -29.25
N LEU A 99 6.55 1.04 -29.39
CA LEU A 99 7.38 1.56 -28.29
C LEU A 99 6.86 2.91 -27.77
N ALA A 100 6.56 3.86 -28.66
CA ALA A 100 6.04 5.18 -28.28
C ALA A 100 4.64 5.09 -27.65
N ALA A 101 3.77 4.20 -28.15
CA ALA A 101 2.46 3.93 -27.59
C ALA A 101 2.57 3.35 -26.16
N TRP A 102 3.45 2.37 -25.95
CA TRP A 102 3.73 1.83 -24.62
C TRP A 102 4.28 2.88 -23.65
N GLN A 103 5.23 3.72 -24.10
CA GLN A 103 5.76 4.82 -23.27
C GLN A 103 4.66 5.82 -22.87
N LYS A 104 3.74 6.14 -23.79
CA LYS A 104 2.59 7.00 -23.49
C LYS A 104 1.65 6.34 -22.48
N GLN A 105 1.44 5.03 -22.58
CA GLN A 105 0.62 4.30 -21.62
C GLN A 105 1.27 4.27 -20.23
N LEU A 106 2.59 4.03 -20.14
CA LEU A 106 3.34 4.10 -18.89
C LEU A 106 3.24 5.46 -18.20
N ALA A 107 3.18 6.55 -18.97
CA ALA A 107 3.04 7.90 -18.45
C ALA A 107 1.61 8.22 -17.96
N THR A 108 0.63 7.36 -18.25
CA THR A 108 -0.75 7.55 -17.81
C THR A 108 -0.91 7.02 -16.39
N GLY A 109 -1.30 7.88 -15.45
CA GLY A 109 -1.59 7.44 -14.08
C GLY A 109 -2.82 6.54 -14.03
N SER A 110 -2.71 5.41 -13.33
CA SER A 110 -3.82 4.51 -13.03
C SER A 110 -4.25 4.71 -11.59
N ILE A 111 -5.51 5.07 -11.34
CA ILE A 111 -6.03 5.33 -10.00
C ILE A 111 -7.19 4.40 -9.66
N VAL A 112 -7.18 3.87 -8.44
CA VAL A 112 -8.28 3.15 -7.81
C VAL A 112 -8.74 3.96 -6.61
N MET A 113 -9.95 4.50 -6.69
CA MET A 113 -10.60 5.23 -5.62
C MET A 113 -11.29 4.24 -4.67
N ILE A 114 -11.01 4.31 -3.38
CA ILE A 114 -11.57 3.40 -2.38
C ILE A 114 -12.44 4.18 -1.42
N GLY A 115 -13.75 3.93 -1.52
CA GLY A 115 -14.75 4.48 -0.62
C GLY A 115 -15.14 3.51 0.48
N ALA A 116 -16.20 3.85 1.21
CA ALA A 116 -16.63 3.09 2.38
C ALA A 116 -17.16 1.67 2.05
N GLU A 117 -17.62 1.44 0.83
CA GLU A 117 -18.32 0.21 0.44
C GLU A 117 -17.62 -0.56 -0.68
N ARG A 118 -16.84 0.12 -1.53
CA ARG A 118 -16.22 -0.48 -2.71
C ARG A 118 -15.04 0.33 -3.25
N ALA A 119 -14.28 -0.32 -4.12
CA ALA A 119 -13.24 0.28 -4.92
C ALA A 119 -13.73 0.57 -6.35
N GLU A 120 -13.28 1.68 -6.92
CA GLU A 120 -13.64 2.15 -8.26
C GLU A 120 -12.40 2.64 -9.03
N PRO A 121 -12.05 2.03 -10.18
CA PRO A 121 -12.66 0.82 -10.70
C PRO A 121 -12.27 -0.41 -9.86
N ALA A 122 -13.18 -1.39 -9.77
CA ALA A 122 -12.89 -2.66 -9.08
C ALA A 122 -11.91 -3.55 -9.87
N LYS A 123 -11.79 -3.31 -11.19
CA LYS A 123 -10.83 -3.97 -12.08
C LYS A 123 -10.15 -2.94 -12.95
N ILE A 124 -8.84 -3.02 -13.06
CA ILE A 124 -8.05 -2.14 -13.93
C ILE A 124 -7.07 -2.97 -14.74
N GLU A 125 -6.84 -2.56 -15.99
CA GLU A 125 -5.80 -3.13 -16.83
C GLU A 125 -4.68 -2.11 -16.99
N ILE A 126 -3.45 -2.55 -16.79
CA ILE A 126 -2.22 -1.77 -16.88
C ILE A 126 -1.15 -2.56 -17.65
N VAL A 127 -0.08 -1.87 -18.04
CA VAL A 127 1.12 -2.52 -18.58
C VAL A 127 2.17 -2.73 -17.51
N THR A 128 3.02 -3.73 -17.74
CA THR A 128 4.20 -3.98 -16.92
C THR A 128 5.07 -2.73 -16.82
N GLY A 129 5.45 -2.36 -15.59
CA GLY A 129 6.19 -1.15 -15.25
C GLY A 129 5.31 0.05 -14.85
N GLN A 130 3.98 -0.03 -15.03
CA GLN A 130 3.06 1.05 -14.64
C GLN A 130 2.77 1.04 -13.14
N THR A 131 2.54 2.23 -12.59
CA THR A 131 2.14 2.43 -11.19
C THR A 131 0.63 2.56 -11.06
N VAL A 132 0.04 1.82 -10.12
CA VAL A 132 -1.35 2.05 -9.66
C VAL A 132 -1.31 2.84 -8.36
N TYR A 133 -2.10 3.90 -8.30
CA TYR A 133 -2.35 4.68 -7.10
C TYR A 133 -3.69 4.30 -6.49
N PHE A 134 -3.69 3.81 -5.26
CA PHE A 134 -4.88 3.51 -4.47
C PHE A 134 -5.14 4.69 -3.54
N ALA A 135 -6.28 5.36 -3.71
CA ALA A 135 -6.66 6.54 -2.94
C ALA A 135 -7.86 6.23 -2.03
N VAL A 136 -7.65 6.26 -0.73
CA VAL A 136 -8.72 6.03 0.26
C VAL A 136 -9.41 7.34 0.56
N THR A 137 -10.64 7.51 0.07
CA THR A 137 -11.43 8.72 0.33
C THR A 137 -12.19 8.62 1.64
N LYS A 138 -12.68 7.41 1.96
CA LYS A 138 -13.42 7.13 3.19
C LYS A 138 -13.32 5.67 3.56
N GLY A 139 -12.93 5.37 4.79
CA GLY A 139 -12.91 4.00 5.29
C GLY A 139 -12.41 3.89 6.73
N PRO A 140 -12.75 2.80 7.44
CA PRO A 140 -12.30 2.55 8.81
C PRO A 140 -10.83 2.10 8.89
N GLY A 141 -10.05 2.26 7.82
CA GLY A 141 -8.73 1.68 7.65
C GLY A 141 -8.78 0.38 6.83
N ILE A 142 -8.12 0.34 5.69
CA ILE A 142 -8.04 -0.82 4.79
C ILE A 142 -6.59 -1.23 4.53
N SER A 143 -6.36 -2.48 4.16
CA SER A 143 -5.12 -2.90 3.50
C SER A 143 -5.33 -3.08 1.99
N ILE A 144 -4.25 -2.95 1.24
CA ILE A 144 -4.17 -3.39 -0.17
C ILE A 144 -3.22 -4.60 -0.18
N THR A 145 -3.78 -5.80 0.00
CA THR A 145 -3.00 -7.02 0.15
C THR A 145 -3.31 -8.00 -0.97
N ASP A 146 -2.28 -8.54 -1.62
CA ASP A 146 -2.45 -9.63 -2.59
C ASP A 146 -3.15 -10.82 -1.92
N ARG A 147 -4.23 -11.33 -2.54
CA ARG A 147 -5.04 -12.40 -1.96
C ARG A 147 -4.21 -13.64 -1.64
N ARG A 148 -3.24 -13.99 -2.48
CA ARG A 148 -2.40 -15.18 -2.27
C ARG A 148 -1.59 -15.04 -0.99
N ILE A 149 -1.13 -13.83 -0.67
CA ILE A 149 -0.45 -13.54 0.58
C ILE A 149 -1.44 -13.67 1.75
N ALA A 150 -2.62 -13.07 1.64
CA ALA A 150 -3.65 -13.13 2.67
C ALA A 150 -4.07 -14.56 3.01
N GLU A 151 -4.18 -15.45 2.01
CA GLU A 151 -4.52 -16.86 2.18
C GLU A 151 -3.42 -17.65 2.89
N VAL A 152 -2.15 -17.41 2.54
CA VAL A 152 -1.00 -18.08 3.17
C VAL A 152 -0.77 -17.58 4.60
N THR A 153 -1.15 -16.34 4.89
CA THR A 153 -0.90 -15.66 6.18
C THR A 153 -2.13 -15.56 7.08
N GLY A 154 -3.24 -16.21 6.70
CA GLY A 154 -4.55 -16.12 7.37
C GLY A 154 -4.49 -16.35 8.89
N ASP A 155 -3.63 -17.25 9.37
CA ASP A 155 -3.45 -17.53 10.81
C ASP A 155 -2.61 -16.47 11.56
N VAL A 156 -1.77 -15.72 10.86
CA VAL A 156 -0.86 -14.71 11.44
C VAL A 156 -1.55 -13.37 11.62
N PHE A 157 -2.39 -12.96 10.67
CA PHE A 157 -3.11 -11.68 10.73
C PHE A 157 -4.41 -11.76 11.54
N ALA A 158 -5.11 -12.91 11.54
CA ALA A 158 -6.35 -13.09 12.31
C ALA A 158 -6.14 -12.96 13.83
N ASN A 159 -4.96 -13.32 14.34
CA ASN A 159 -4.64 -13.30 15.78
C ASN A 159 -4.11 -11.95 16.31
N ARG A 160 -3.82 -10.96 15.46
CA ARG A 160 -3.22 -9.67 15.87
C ARG A 160 -4.09 -8.44 15.64
N HIS A 161 -5.19 -8.57 14.90
CA HIS A 161 -5.98 -7.42 14.44
C HIS A 161 -7.47 -7.61 14.70
N SER A 162 -7.85 -7.82 15.96
CA SER A 162 -9.23 -7.59 16.37
C SER A 162 -9.57 -6.11 16.21
N ARG A 163 -10.59 -5.83 15.39
CA ARG A 163 -11.21 -4.51 15.25
C ARG A 163 -11.62 -4.04 16.66
N PRO A 164 -11.26 -2.83 17.10
CA PRO A 164 -11.91 -2.26 18.28
C PRO A 164 -13.41 -2.26 17.99
N GLY A 165 -14.18 -2.99 18.78
CA GLY A 165 -15.63 -2.94 18.69
C GLY A 165 -16.12 -1.50 18.85
N PRO A 166 -17.35 -1.17 18.41
CA PRO A 166 -17.94 0.12 18.70
C PRO A 166 -17.91 0.32 20.23
N GLY A 167 -17.06 1.24 20.68
CA GLY A 167 -16.78 1.45 22.09
C GLY A 167 -18.08 1.66 22.85
N THR A 168 -18.30 0.82 23.86
CA THR A 168 -19.29 1.05 24.91
C THR A 168 -18.97 2.41 25.50
N ARG A 169 -19.83 3.40 25.26
CA ARG A 169 -19.84 4.65 26.03
C ARG A 169 -20.03 4.24 27.49
N ALA A 170 -18.98 4.35 28.29
CA ALA A 170 -19.13 4.38 29.73
C ALA A 170 -20.01 5.60 30.05
N ALA A 171 -21.17 5.35 30.64
CA ALA A 171 -21.95 6.38 31.30
C ALA A 171 -21.08 6.95 32.43
N ALA A 172 -20.87 8.26 32.40
CA ALA A 172 -20.36 8.98 33.54
C ALA A 172 -21.55 9.28 34.46
N ASP A 173 -21.50 8.71 35.67
CA ASP A 173 -22.22 9.21 36.84
C ASP A 173 -21.38 10.28 37.53
#